data_AF-A0A0Q8QLG0-F1
#
_entry.id   AF-A0A0Q8QLG0-F1
#
_cell.length_a   1.000
_cell.length_b   1.000
_cell.length_c   1.000
_cell.angle_alpha   90.00
_cell.angle_beta   90.00
_cell.angle_gamma   90.00
#
_symmetry.space_group_name_H-M   'P 1'
#
loop_
_entity.id
_entity.type
_entity.pdbx_description
1 polymer ?
#
loop_
_entity_poly.entity_id
_entity_poly.type
_entity_poly.pdbx_seq_one_letter_code
_entity_poly.pdbx_strand_id
1 'polypeptide(L)'
;MSRPEGDQERRTRVLEALGSYQKLGALSDDIGDLADMLMDESDRGVVVILGSLIEDALLARLMGTFTSLSNQEQKNLIRGGGLLSSFDHKVTLAHATGTIDQETVDMLKVIKAMRNACAHSRLDIKFSTPQLHDALSLLFAGPAKATINNNGNPLALRFYFIISYLYLSDRIKGISRTRAAKRSRMFMDAFLTSLEETVATYRASLEKRNKRRAQSFPQSSKG
;
A
#
# COMPACT_ATOMS: atom_id res chain seq x y z
N MET A 1 21.96 38.92 29.77
CA MET A 1 21.32 37.60 29.65
C MET A 1 20.36 37.67 28.48
N SER A 2 20.81 37.25 27.30
CA SER A 2 20.03 37.41 26.06
C SER A 2 20.03 36.08 25.30
N ARG A 3 18.86 35.42 25.29
CA ARG A 3 18.22 34.71 24.16
C ARG A 3 17.42 33.49 24.62
N PRO A 4 16.08 33.53 24.47
CA PRO A 4 15.28 32.34 24.23
C PRO A 4 14.47 32.36 22.91
N GLU A 5 14.40 33.49 22.20
CA GLU A 5 13.49 33.67 21.03
C GLU A 5 13.90 32.83 19.79
N GLY A 6 15.21 32.63 19.57
CA GLY A 6 15.70 31.92 18.38
C GLY A 6 15.40 30.41 18.35
N ASP A 7 15.35 29.75 19.52
CA ASP A 7 15.07 28.31 19.60
C ASP A 7 13.59 27.99 19.47
N GLN A 8 12.71 28.88 19.98
CA GLN A 8 11.27 28.74 19.85
C GLN A 8 10.84 28.86 18.37
N GLU A 9 11.35 29.85 17.65
CA GLU A 9 11.09 30.04 16.22
C GLU A 9 11.68 28.93 15.35
N ARG A 10 12.86 28.42 15.73
CA ARG A 10 13.47 27.27 15.03
C ARG A 10 12.63 26.01 15.24
N ARG A 11 12.14 25.78 16.46
CA ARG A 11 11.25 24.65 16.77
C ARG A 11 9.95 24.72 15.98
N THR A 12 9.29 25.88 15.94
CA THR A 12 8.05 26.07 15.16
C THR A 12 8.29 25.81 13.67
N ARG A 13 9.35 26.38 13.08
CA ARG A 13 9.71 26.14 11.67
C ARG A 13 10.00 24.67 11.36
N VAL A 14 10.72 23.97 12.23
CA VAL A 14 11.00 22.54 12.06
C VAL A 14 9.71 21.72 12.13
N LEU A 15 8.83 22.02 13.09
CA LEU A 15 7.54 21.32 13.22
C LEU A 15 6.59 21.60 12.06
N GLU A 16 6.58 22.84 11.53
CA GLU A 16 5.83 23.20 10.33
C GLU A 16 6.37 22.53 9.07
N ALA A 17 7.69 22.46 8.92
CA ALA A 17 8.34 21.74 7.82
C ALA A 17 8.05 20.24 7.89
N LEU A 18 8.14 19.61 9.07
CA LEU A 18 7.73 18.21 9.23
C LEU A 18 6.23 18.01 8.97
N GLY A 19 5.40 18.98 9.34
CA GLY A 19 3.97 18.99 9.05
C GLY A 19 3.63 19.18 7.57
N SER A 20 4.51 19.77 6.76
CA SER A 20 4.31 19.87 5.30
C SER A 20 4.64 18.55 4.58
N TYR A 21 5.60 17.76 5.08
CA TYR A 21 5.85 16.40 4.60
C TYR A 21 4.66 15.45 4.85
N GLN A 22 3.89 15.68 5.92
CA GLN A 22 2.63 14.93 6.15
C GLN A 22 1.53 15.27 5.12
N LYS A 23 1.59 16.44 4.49
CA LYS A 23 0.60 16.91 3.50
C LYS A 23 0.98 16.60 2.05
N LEU A 24 2.19 16.08 1.82
CA LEU A 24 2.67 15.59 0.52
C LEU A 24 2.07 14.20 0.16
N GLY A 25 0.92 13.84 0.75
CA GLY A 25 0.18 12.59 0.50
C GLY A 25 -0.51 12.51 -0.88
N ALA A 26 -0.17 13.39 -1.82
CA ALA A 26 -0.33 13.03 -3.22
C ALA A 26 0.85 12.11 -3.56
N LEU A 27 0.72 10.83 -3.25
CA LEU A 27 1.51 9.85 -4.01
C LEU A 27 1.27 10.15 -5.47
N SER A 28 2.34 10.13 -6.25
CA SER A 28 2.18 10.27 -7.68
C SER A 28 1.12 9.24 -8.10
N ASP A 29 0.19 9.68 -8.96
CA ASP A 29 -0.69 8.73 -9.64
C ASP A 29 0.12 7.77 -10.52
N ASP A 30 1.45 7.95 -10.58
CA ASP A 30 2.43 7.04 -11.14
C ASP A 30 2.66 5.84 -10.20
N ILE A 31 2.20 4.69 -10.69
CA ILE A 31 2.24 3.43 -9.98
C ILE A 31 3.67 2.87 -9.93
N GLY A 32 4.54 3.26 -10.88
CA GLY A 32 5.95 2.86 -10.89
C GLY A 32 6.69 3.43 -9.69
N ASP A 33 6.55 4.73 -9.44
CA ASP A 33 7.15 5.40 -8.28
C ASP A 33 6.64 4.79 -6.96
N LEU A 34 5.36 4.44 -6.90
CA LEU A 34 4.77 3.80 -5.73
C LEU A 34 5.31 2.39 -5.51
N ALA A 35 5.45 1.60 -6.57
CA ALA A 35 6.04 0.27 -6.49
C ALA A 35 7.49 0.37 -6.01
N ASP A 36 8.30 1.21 -6.63
CA ASP A 36 9.72 1.39 -6.28
C ASP A 36 9.89 1.85 -4.83
N MET A 37 9.08 2.82 -4.38
CA MET A 37 9.07 3.29 -2.99
C MET A 37 8.78 2.15 -2.00
N LEU A 38 7.89 1.23 -2.34
CA LEU A 38 7.43 0.16 -1.44
C LEU A 38 8.26 -1.12 -1.53
N MET A 39 9.12 -1.26 -2.53
CA MET A 39 9.95 -2.46 -2.70
C MET A 39 11.03 -2.56 -1.61
N ASP A 40 11.63 -1.44 -1.22
CA ASP A 40 12.65 -1.40 -0.17
C ASP A 40 12.08 -1.42 1.25
N GLU A 41 10.75 -1.33 1.37
CA GLU A 41 10.08 -1.22 2.66
C GLU A 41 9.84 -2.59 3.30
N SER A 42 9.66 -2.61 4.63
CA SER A 42 9.21 -3.82 5.34
C SER A 42 7.75 -4.15 4.98
N ASP A 43 7.34 -5.43 5.02
CA ASP A 43 5.92 -5.81 4.79
C ASP A 43 4.98 -5.01 5.70
N ARG A 44 5.38 -4.85 6.96
CA ARG A 44 4.68 -4.05 7.96
C ARG A 44 4.58 -2.58 7.57
N GLY A 45 5.68 -2.00 7.10
CA GLY A 45 5.74 -0.63 6.60
C GLY A 45 4.82 -0.42 5.39
N VAL A 46 4.85 -1.34 4.42
CA VAL A 46 3.95 -1.31 3.25
C VAL A 46 2.48 -1.28 3.68
N VAL A 47 2.08 -2.16 4.60
CA VAL A 47 0.69 -2.22 5.12
C VAL A 47 0.31 -0.92 5.83
N VAL A 48 1.20 -0.36 6.64
CA VAL A 48 0.94 0.87 7.40
C VAL A 48 0.84 2.09 6.47
N ILE A 49 1.76 2.21 5.51
CA ILE A 49 1.79 3.30 4.53
C ILE A 49 0.52 3.26 3.69
N LEU A 50 0.28 2.17 2.95
CA LEU A 50 -0.89 2.06 2.06
C LEU A 50 -2.22 2.13 2.81
N GLY A 51 -2.29 1.56 4.01
CA GLY A 51 -3.48 1.67 4.86
C GLY A 51 -3.78 3.11 5.29
N SER A 52 -2.75 3.92 5.55
CA SER A 52 -2.92 5.35 5.86
C SER A 52 -3.35 6.14 4.63
N LEU A 53 -2.81 5.81 3.45
CA LEU A 53 -3.14 6.47 2.19
C LEU A 53 -4.57 6.20 1.74
N ILE A 54 -5.09 4.99 1.98
CA ILE A 54 -6.51 4.69 1.78
C ILE A 54 -7.38 5.54 2.70
N GLU A 55 -7.00 5.69 3.97
CA GLU A 55 -7.74 6.49 4.94
C GLU A 55 -7.76 7.98 4.52
N ASP A 56 -6.64 8.50 4.03
CA ASP A 56 -6.53 9.87 3.52
C ASP A 56 -7.33 10.07 2.23
N ALA A 57 -7.27 9.12 1.29
CA ALA A 57 -8.09 9.15 0.08
C ALA A 57 -9.58 9.14 0.39
N LEU A 58 -10.00 8.34 1.38
CA LEU A 58 -11.38 8.30 1.85
C LEU A 58 -11.81 9.63 2.48
N LEU A 59 -10.94 10.22 3.31
CA LEU A 59 -11.18 11.54 3.89
C LEU A 59 -11.29 12.62 2.82
N ALA A 60 -10.36 12.65 1.86
CA ALA A 60 -10.37 13.61 0.76
C ALA A 60 -11.65 13.47 -0.08
N ARG A 61 -12.07 12.24 -0.38
CA ARG A 61 -13.31 11.97 -1.09
C ARG A 61 -14.53 12.49 -0.32
N LEU A 62 -14.62 12.21 0.97
CA LEU A 62 -15.70 12.70 1.84
C LEU A 62 -15.73 14.21 1.93
N MET A 63 -14.58 14.86 2.12
CA MET A 63 -14.49 16.33 2.14
C MET A 63 -15.03 16.94 0.84
N GLY A 64 -14.78 16.30 -0.29
CA GLY A 64 -15.31 16.71 -1.59
C GLY A 64 -16.83 16.54 -1.75
N THR A 65 -17.51 15.82 -0.85
CA THR A 65 -18.99 15.69 -0.86
C THR A 65 -19.70 16.78 -0.08
N PHE A 66 -19.00 17.45 0.84
CA PHE A 66 -19.60 18.52 1.63
C PHE A 66 -19.64 19.84 0.86
N THR A 67 -20.54 20.73 1.27
CA THR A 67 -20.49 22.13 0.88
C THR A 67 -19.16 22.75 1.34
N SER A 68 -18.76 23.89 0.77
CA SER A 68 -17.54 24.57 1.17
C SER A 68 -17.54 24.86 2.68
N LEU A 69 -16.70 24.13 3.41
CA LEU A 69 -16.47 24.32 4.84
C LEU A 69 -15.27 25.23 5.05
N SER A 70 -15.35 26.12 6.03
CA SER A 70 -14.20 26.89 6.50
C SER A 70 -13.11 25.97 7.06
N ASN A 71 -11.87 26.47 7.11
CA ASN A 71 -10.74 25.73 7.69
C ASN A 71 -10.99 25.30 9.14
N GLN A 72 -11.76 26.07 9.91
CA GLN A 72 -12.07 25.73 11.30
C GLN A 72 -13.12 24.62 11.39
N GLU A 73 -14.15 24.66 10.57
CA GLU A 73 -15.18 23.61 10.50
C GLU A 73 -14.56 22.27 10.07
N GLN A 74 -13.68 22.28 9.05
CA GLN A 74 -12.94 21.09 8.65
C GLN A 74 -12.11 20.52 9.80
N LYS A 75 -11.38 21.37 10.52
CA LYS A 75 -10.59 20.94 11.69
C LYS A 75 -11.48 20.32 12.78
N ASN A 76 -12.64 20.90 13.05
CA ASN A 76 -13.57 20.39 14.05
C ASN A 76 -14.16 19.03 13.66
N LEU A 77 -14.40 18.79 12.37
CA LEU A 77 -14.85 17.48 11.88
C LEU A 77 -13.78 16.41 12.00
N ILE A 78 -12.52 16.76 11.73
CA ILE A 78 -11.40 15.81 11.62
C ILE A 78 -10.70 15.57 12.97
N ARG A 79 -10.71 16.52 13.91
CA ARG A 79 -9.93 16.44 15.16
C ARG A 79 -10.80 16.29 16.40
N GLY A 80 -10.18 15.87 17.51
CA GLY A 80 -10.77 15.99 18.85
C GLY A 80 -12.08 15.22 19.07
N GLY A 81 -12.26 14.06 18.44
CA GLY A 81 -13.50 13.29 18.54
C GLY A 81 -14.59 13.71 17.55
N GLY A 82 -14.26 14.56 16.57
CA GLY A 82 -15.16 14.92 15.48
C GLY A 82 -15.62 13.71 14.63
N LEU A 83 -16.66 13.94 13.81
CA LEU A 83 -17.33 12.91 13.00
C LEU A 83 -16.42 12.22 11.99
N LEU A 84 -15.22 12.74 11.71
CA LEU A 84 -14.24 12.15 10.79
C LEU A 84 -12.87 11.97 11.45
N SER A 85 -12.85 11.92 12.78
CA SER A 85 -11.62 11.74 13.56
C SER A 85 -11.06 10.32 13.56
N SER A 86 -11.86 9.32 13.20
CA SER A 86 -11.44 7.92 13.15
C SER A 86 -11.69 7.31 11.78
N PHE A 87 -10.92 6.28 11.43
CA PHE A 87 -11.13 5.50 10.22
C PHE A 87 -12.57 4.96 10.18
N ASP A 88 -13.07 4.37 11.27
CA ASP A 88 -14.43 3.80 11.30
C ASP A 88 -15.52 4.83 11.00
N HIS A 89 -15.39 6.04 11.56
CA HIS A 89 -16.37 7.09 11.28
C HIS A 89 -16.33 7.51 9.81
N LYS A 90 -15.14 7.58 9.20
CA LYS A 90 -14.98 7.85 7.76
C LYS A 90 -15.65 6.75 6.92
N VAL A 91 -15.41 5.47 7.21
CA VAL A 91 -16.05 4.36 6.46
C VAL A 91 -17.57 4.41 6.62
N THR A 92 -18.05 4.59 7.85
CA THR A 92 -19.47 4.62 8.16
C THR A 92 -20.17 5.75 7.43
N LEU A 93 -19.59 6.96 7.49
CA LEU A 93 -20.17 8.11 6.81
C LEU A 93 -20.13 7.96 5.28
N ALA A 94 -19.01 7.50 4.73
CA ALA A 94 -18.89 7.28 3.29
C ALA A 94 -19.89 6.26 2.75
N HIS A 95 -20.18 5.21 3.51
CA HIS A 95 -21.21 4.26 3.15
C HIS A 95 -22.61 4.86 3.26
N ALA A 96 -22.89 5.57 4.37
CA ALA A 96 -24.19 6.21 4.59
C ALA A 96 -24.53 7.27 3.53
N THR A 97 -23.53 7.97 3.00
CA THR A 97 -23.70 8.94 1.91
C THR A 97 -23.71 8.31 0.51
N GLY A 98 -23.55 6.99 0.39
CA GLY A 98 -23.47 6.29 -0.89
C GLY A 98 -22.18 6.56 -1.67
N THR A 99 -21.15 7.13 -1.03
CA THR A 99 -19.84 7.39 -1.65
C THR A 99 -19.10 6.10 -1.96
N ILE A 100 -19.28 5.08 -1.11
CA ILE A 100 -18.74 3.73 -1.28
C ILE A 100 -19.85 2.70 -1.10
N ASP A 101 -19.67 1.52 -1.69
CA ASP A 101 -20.60 0.40 -1.57
C ASP A 101 -20.18 -0.57 -0.45
N GLN A 102 -21.07 -1.52 -0.12
CA GLN A 102 -20.85 -2.51 0.94
C GLN A 102 -19.59 -3.36 0.71
N GLU A 103 -19.29 -3.71 -0.54
CA GLU A 103 -18.06 -4.45 -0.90
C GLU A 103 -16.81 -3.64 -0.51
N THR A 104 -16.77 -2.35 -0.85
CA THR A 104 -15.68 -1.45 -0.47
C THR A 104 -15.58 -1.32 1.06
N VAL A 105 -16.70 -1.24 1.77
CA VAL A 105 -16.72 -1.20 3.25
C VAL A 105 -16.05 -2.42 3.85
N ASP A 106 -16.37 -3.62 3.36
CA ASP A 106 -15.84 -4.86 3.92
C ASP A 106 -14.34 -5.00 3.66
N MET A 107 -13.87 -4.60 2.47
CA MET A 107 -12.45 -4.51 2.17
C MET A 107 -11.72 -3.49 3.09
N LEU A 108 -12.31 -2.31 3.32
CA LEU A 108 -11.71 -1.29 4.19
C LEU A 108 -11.57 -1.77 5.64
N LYS A 109 -12.53 -2.55 6.15
CA LYS A 109 -12.43 -3.19 7.48
C LYS A 109 -11.22 -4.13 7.56
N VAL A 110 -11.00 -4.93 6.53
CA VAL A 110 -9.82 -5.82 6.44
C VAL A 110 -8.53 -5.00 6.41
N ILE A 111 -8.43 -3.99 5.54
CA ILE A 111 -7.25 -3.09 5.47
C ILE A 111 -6.97 -2.44 6.83
N LYS A 112 -7.99 -1.94 7.51
CA LYS A 112 -7.85 -1.35 8.85
C LYS A 112 -7.33 -2.37 9.86
N ALA A 113 -7.87 -3.59 9.87
CA ALA A 113 -7.41 -4.64 10.77
C ALA A 113 -5.94 -5.02 10.51
N MET A 114 -5.55 -5.17 9.24
CA MET A 114 -4.17 -5.42 8.82
C MET A 114 -3.24 -4.28 9.27
N ARG A 115 -3.62 -3.02 9.00
CA ARG A 115 -2.86 -1.82 9.42
C ARG A 115 -2.66 -1.79 10.92
N ASN A 116 -3.73 -1.98 11.70
CA ASN A 116 -3.66 -1.92 13.16
C ASN A 116 -2.77 -3.02 13.72
N ALA A 117 -2.86 -4.26 13.20
CA ALA A 117 -1.99 -5.35 13.58
C ALA A 117 -0.52 -5.00 13.26
N CYS A 118 -0.24 -4.51 12.05
CA CYS A 118 1.10 -4.10 11.65
C CYS A 118 1.65 -2.91 12.46
N ALA A 119 0.83 -1.92 12.79
CA ALA A 119 1.26 -0.72 13.51
C ALA A 119 1.51 -0.98 15.01
N HIS A 120 0.75 -1.87 15.63
CA HIS A 120 0.75 -2.05 17.09
C HIS A 120 1.35 -3.39 17.56
N SER A 121 1.62 -4.32 16.66
CA SER A 121 2.26 -5.59 17.02
C SER A 121 3.70 -5.38 17.47
N ARG A 122 4.05 -6.08 18.56
CA ARG A 122 5.43 -6.24 19.03
C ARG A 122 6.18 -7.37 18.31
N LEU A 123 5.45 -8.24 17.60
CA LEU A 123 6.00 -9.30 16.77
C LEU A 123 6.27 -8.79 15.36
N ASP A 124 7.29 -9.35 14.71
CA ASP A 124 7.57 -9.15 13.29
C ASP A 124 6.49 -9.86 12.47
N ILE A 125 5.54 -9.10 11.92
CA ILE A 125 4.44 -9.61 11.09
C ILE A 125 4.81 -9.37 9.62
N LYS A 126 4.71 -10.44 8.82
CA LYS A 126 4.98 -10.46 7.38
C LYS A 126 3.77 -10.94 6.63
N PHE A 127 3.72 -10.73 5.32
CA PHE A 127 2.61 -11.29 4.51
C PHE A 127 2.57 -12.81 4.53
N SER A 128 3.70 -13.48 4.82
CA SER A 128 3.76 -14.93 5.03
C SER A 128 3.30 -15.38 6.43
N THR A 129 3.05 -14.46 7.37
CA THR A 129 2.43 -14.78 8.65
C THR A 129 0.99 -15.24 8.41
N PRO A 130 0.55 -16.41 8.92
CA PRO A 130 -0.77 -16.98 8.60
C PRO A 130 -1.92 -15.99 8.75
N GLN A 131 -1.94 -15.21 9.83
CA GLN A 131 -3.01 -14.26 10.12
C GLN A 131 -3.06 -13.10 9.10
N LEU A 132 -1.89 -12.61 8.64
CA LEU A 132 -1.84 -11.53 7.67
C LEU A 132 -2.12 -12.05 6.25
N HIS A 133 -1.68 -13.27 5.95
CA HIS A 133 -1.98 -13.99 4.72
C HIS A 133 -3.48 -14.25 4.55
N ASP A 134 -4.12 -14.77 5.59
CA ASP A 134 -5.56 -15.02 5.61
C ASP A 134 -6.34 -13.72 5.42
N ALA A 135 -5.95 -12.64 6.13
CA ALA A 135 -6.55 -11.33 5.98
C ALA A 135 -6.40 -10.79 4.54
N LEU A 136 -5.22 -10.91 3.94
CA LEU A 136 -4.99 -10.54 2.54
C LEU A 136 -5.92 -11.31 1.59
N SER A 137 -6.13 -12.61 1.83
CA SER A 137 -7.03 -13.42 1.00
C SER A 137 -8.49 -12.94 1.00
N LEU A 138 -8.94 -12.30 2.09
CA LEU A 138 -10.30 -11.77 2.21
C LEU A 138 -10.56 -10.56 1.30
N LEU A 139 -9.51 -9.91 0.80
CA LEU A 139 -9.62 -8.81 -0.17
C LEU A 139 -9.93 -9.28 -1.59
N PHE A 140 -9.96 -10.60 -1.82
CA PHE A 140 -10.12 -11.20 -3.15
C PHE A 140 -11.24 -12.25 -3.16
N ALA A 141 -11.78 -12.49 -4.34
CA ALA A 141 -12.79 -13.53 -4.58
C ALA A 141 -12.37 -14.44 -5.75
N GLY A 142 -12.99 -15.62 -5.82
CA GLY A 142 -12.82 -16.56 -6.93
C GLY A 142 -11.37 -17.03 -7.10
N PRO A 143 -10.88 -17.17 -8.36
CA PRO A 143 -9.54 -17.71 -8.64
C PRO A 143 -8.40 -16.95 -7.97
N ALA A 144 -8.51 -15.62 -7.86
CA ALA A 144 -7.46 -14.80 -7.22
C ALA A 144 -7.25 -15.17 -5.74
N LYS A 145 -8.35 -15.41 -5.01
CA LYS A 145 -8.29 -15.88 -3.63
C LYS A 145 -7.61 -17.25 -3.53
N ALA A 146 -7.96 -18.18 -4.41
CA ALA A 146 -7.33 -19.49 -4.45
C ALA A 146 -5.82 -19.39 -4.76
N THR A 147 -5.42 -18.50 -5.66
CA THR A 147 -4.01 -18.25 -5.95
C THR A 147 -3.27 -17.74 -4.71
N ILE A 148 -3.81 -16.74 -4.01
CA ILE A 148 -3.20 -16.20 -2.78
C ILE A 148 -3.06 -17.30 -1.73
N ASN A 149 -4.11 -18.07 -1.49
CA ASN A 149 -4.13 -19.14 -0.50
C ASN A 149 -3.04 -20.19 -0.73
N ASN A 150 -2.72 -20.49 -2.00
CA ASN A 150 -1.71 -21.46 -2.37
C ASN A 150 -0.32 -20.84 -2.60
N ASN A 151 -0.19 -19.52 -2.47
CA ASN A 151 1.06 -18.81 -2.78
C ASN A 151 1.84 -18.51 -1.50
N GLY A 152 3.00 -19.13 -1.35
CA GLY A 152 3.95 -18.86 -0.27
C GLY A 152 5.03 -17.82 -0.61
N ASN A 153 5.02 -17.25 -1.82
CA ASN A 153 6.04 -16.29 -2.24
C ASN A 153 5.79 -14.90 -1.60
N PRO A 154 6.68 -14.41 -0.73
CA PRO A 154 6.46 -13.15 -0.01
C PRO A 154 6.32 -11.93 -0.93
N LEU A 155 7.09 -11.89 -2.01
CA LEU A 155 7.04 -10.79 -2.97
C LEU A 155 5.67 -10.74 -3.67
N ALA A 156 5.18 -11.89 -4.12
CA ALA A 156 3.86 -11.98 -4.75
C ALA A 156 2.74 -11.53 -3.80
N LEU A 157 2.79 -11.93 -2.53
CA LEU A 157 1.80 -11.52 -1.53
C LEU A 157 1.80 -10.01 -1.29
N ARG A 158 3.00 -9.39 -1.24
CA ARG A 158 3.13 -7.93 -1.17
C ARG A 158 2.50 -7.26 -2.40
N PHE A 159 2.74 -7.77 -3.59
CA PHE A 159 2.13 -7.23 -4.81
C PHE A 159 0.61 -7.33 -4.80
N TYR A 160 0.04 -8.45 -4.36
CA TYR A 160 -1.42 -8.56 -4.20
C TYR A 160 -1.96 -7.47 -3.28
N PHE A 161 -1.29 -7.17 -2.17
CA PHE A 161 -1.71 -6.09 -1.29
C PHE A 161 -1.64 -4.71 -1.97
N ILE A 162 -0.57 -4.40 -2.71
CA ILE A 162 -0.45 -3.16 -3.50
C ILE A 162 -1.60 -3.04 -4.51
N ILE A 163 -1.99 -4.13 -5.16
CA ILE A 163 -3.09 -4.13 -6.12
C ILE A 163 -4.45 -3.94 -5.47
N SER A 164 -4.65 -4.51 -4.28
CA SER A 164 -5.86 -4.26 -3.50
C SER A 164 -5.96 -2.78 -3.12
N TYR A 165 -4.83 -2.12 -2.82
CA TYR A 165 -4.77 -0.68 -2.61
C TYR A 165 -5.18 0.10 -3.87
N LEU A 166 -4.61 -0.23 -5.03
CA LEU A 166 -4.94 0.45 -6.30
C LEU A 166 -6.43 0.32 -6.64
N TYR A 167 -6.98 -0.89 -6.47
CA TYR A 167 -8.40 -1.14 -6.66
C TYR A 167 -9.25 -0.27 -5.73
N LEU A 168 -8.95 -0.27 -4.42
CA LEU A 168 -9.70 0.50 -3.43
C LEU A 168 -9.60 2.00 -3.66
N SER A 169 -8.41 2.51 -3.99
CA SER A 169 -8.21 3.92 -4.33
C SER A 169 -9.09 4.34 -5.50
N ASP A 170 -9.16 3.53 -6.56
CA ASP A 170 -10.05 3.76 -7.69
C ASP A 170 -11.53 3.73 -7.30
N ARG A 171 -11.94 2.77 -6.46
CA ARG A 171 -13.32 2.69 -5.95
C ARG A 171 -13.71 3.91 -5.14
N ILE A 172 -12.82 4.37 -4.24
CA ILE A 172 -13.01 5.58 -3.44
C ILE A 172 -13.11 6.82 -4.34
N LYS A 173 -12.29 6.90 -5.40
CA LYS A 173 -12.35 7.97 -6.42
C LYS A 173 -13.63 7.90 -7.28
N GLY A 174 -14.48 6.89 -7.11
CA GLY A 174 -15.75 6.72 -7.83
C GLY A 174 -15.60 6.04 -9.20
N ILE A 175 -14.44 5.46 -9.51
CA ILE A 175 -14.22 4.71 -10.76
C ILE A 175 -15.02 3.40 -10.70
N SER A 176 -15.73 3.06 -11.78
CA SER A 176 -16.57 1.86 -11.83
C SER A 176 -15.80 0.58 -11.52
N ARG A 177 -16.45 -0.41 -10.92
CA ARG A 177 -15.85 -1.71 -10.55
C ARG A 177 -15.13 -2.37 -11.73
N THR A 178 -15.74 -2.34 -12.91
CA THR A 178 -15.17 -2.91 -14.13
C THR A 178 -13.88 -2.22 -14.57
N ARG A 179 -13.82 -0.89 -14.49
CA ARG A 179 -12.63 -0.10 -14.84
C ARG A 179 -11.53 -0.25 -13.81
N ALA A 180 -11.85 -0.19 -12.52
CA ALA A 180 -10.92 -0.41 -11.43
C ALA A 180 -10.28 -1.82 -11.54
N ALA A 181 -11.11 -2.86 -11.69
CA ALA A 181 -10.62 -4.22 -11.87
C ALA A 181 -9.76 -4.40 -13.12
N LYS A 182 -10.13 -3.75 -14.24
CA LYS A 182 -9.33 -3.78 -15.47
C LYS A 182 -7.95 -3.14 -15.24
N ARG A 183 -7.88 -1.97 -14.60
CA ARG A 183 -6.61 -1.28 -14.30
C ARG A 183 -5.73 -2.13 -13.37
N SER A 184 -6.30 -2.65 -12.29
CA SER A 184 -5.60 -3.56 -11.37
C SER A 184 -5.07 -4.82 -12.08
N ARG A 185 -5.84 -5.39 -13.01
CA ARG A 185 -5.40 -6.55 -13.80
C ARG A 185 -4.27 -6.20 -14.77
N MET A 186 -4.40 -5.10 -15.50
CA MET A 186 -3.33 -4.62 -16.39
C MET A 186 -2.01 -4.44 -15.64
N PHE A 187 -2.07 -3.94 -14.40
CA PHE A 187 -0.90 -3.81 -13.55
C PHE A 187 -0.32 -5.18 -13.13
N MET A 188 -1.18 -6.13 -12.73
CA MET A 188 -0.74 -7.50 -12.46
C MET A 188 -0.03 -8.12 -13.65
N ASP A 189 -0.62 -8.00 -14.84
CA ASP A 189 -0.07 -8.60 -16.06
C ASP A 189 1.30 -7.97 -16.40
N ALA A 190 1.42 -6.65 -16.26
CA ALA A 190 2.69 -5.94 -16.45
C ALA A 190 3.77 -6.38 -15.46
N PHE A 191 3.41 -6.53 -14.17
CA PHE A 191 4.32 -7.01 -13.14
C PHE A 191 4.79 -8.44 -13.43
N LEU A 192 3.87 -9.36 -13.75
CA LEU A 192 4.19 -10.74 -14.07
C LEU A 192 5.13 -10.82 -15.28
N THR A 193 4.86 -10.01 -16.31
CA THR A 193 5.74 -9.92 -17.50
C THR A 193 7.15 -9.47 -17.11
N SER A 194 7.29 -8.41 -16.32
CA SER A 194 8.59 -7.91 -15.84
C SER A 194 9.34 -8.93 -14.98
N LEU A 195 8.61 -9.70 -14.16
CA LEU A 195 9.19 -10.75 -13.33
C LEU A 195 9.70 -11.92 -14.18
N GLU A 196 8.94 -12.33 -15.21
CA GLU A 196 9.36 -13.36 -16.17
C GLU A 196 10.62 -12.95 -16.92
N GLU A 197 10.71 -11.71 -17.40
CA GLU A 197 11.89 -11.16 -18.08
C GLU A 197 13.13 -11.15 -17.16
N THR A 198 12.93 -10.75 -15.90
CA THR A 198 14.00 -10.73 -14.89
C THR A 198 14.51 -12.15 -14.61
N VAL A 199 13.60 -13.11 -14.43
CA VAL A 199 13.96 -14.52 -14.21
C VAL A 199 14.66 -15.13 -15.42
N ALA A 200 14.19 -14.83 -16.64
CA ALA A 200 14.82 -15.29 -17.88
C ALA A 200 16.26 -14.77 -18.01
N THR A 201 16.47 -13.48 -17.71
CA THR A 201 17.80 -12.84 -17.72
C THR A 201 18.75 -13.48 -16.71
N TYR A 202 18.26 -13.78 -15.51
CA TYR A 202 19.03 -14.46 -14.48
C TYR A 202 19.41 -15.89 -14.88
N ARG A 203 18.46 -16.67 -15.42
CA ARG A 203 18.71 -18.04 -15.93
C ARG A 203 19.78 -18.05 -17.03
N ALA A 204 19.68 -17.15 -18.01
CA ALA A 204 20.67 -17.02 -19.08
C ALA A 204 22.08 -16.67 -18.53
N SER A 205 22.14 -15.85 -17.49
CA SER A 205 23.41 -15.50 -16.82
C SER A 205 24.03 -16.69 -16.08
N LEU A 206 23.22 -17.51 -15.40
CA LEU A 206 23.67 -18.74 -14.75
C LEU A 206 24.19 -19.77 -15.76
N GLU A 207 23.49 -19.97 -16.87
CA GLU A 207 23.95 -20.89 -17.92
C GLU A 207 25.30 -20.47 -18.52
N LYS A 208 25.50 -19.18 -18.77
CA LYS A 208 26.80 -18.64 -19.23
C LYS A 208 27.91 -18.89 -18.21
N ARG A 209 27.64 -18.71 -16.92
CA ARG A 209 28.60 -18.99 -15.83
C ARG A 209 28.93 -20.48 -15.74
N ASN A 210 27.93 -21.36 -15.83
CA ASN A 210 28.12 -22.81 -15.79
C ASN A 210 28.93 -23.32 -16.99
N LYS A 211 28.65 -22.81 -18.21
CA LYS A 211 29.43 -23.13 -19.42
C LYS A 211 30.89 -22.70 -19.30
N ARG A 212 31.17 -21.50 -18.77
CA ARG A 212 32.54 -21.02 -18.51
C ARG A 212 33.26 -21.88 -17.47
N ARG A 213 32.57 -22.30 -16.41
CA ARG A 213 33.14 -23.14 -15.34
C ARG A 213 33.44 -24.57 -15.81
N ALA A 214 32.60 -25.12 -16.70
CA ALA A 214 32.84 -26.42 -17.34
C ALA A 214 34.01 -26.40 -18.33
N GLN A 215 34.29 -25.26 -18.96
CA GLN A 215 35.44 -25.08 -19.86
C GLN A 215 36.76 -24.80 -19.13
N SER A 216 36.71 -24.28 -17.90
CA SER A 216 37.91 -23.99 -17.08
C SER A 216 38.48 -25.18 -16.28
N PHE A 217 37.81 -26.34 -16.29
CA PHE A 217 38.33 -27.60 -15.74
C PHE A 217 38.36 -28.67 -16.84
N PRO A 218 39.45 -28.78 -17.61
CA PRO A 218 39.65 -29.96 -18.44
C PRO A 218 39.78 -31.16 -17.49
N GLN A 219 39.00 -32.22 -17.73
CA GLN A 219 39.25 -33.50 -17.07
C GLN A 219 40.69 -33.90 -17.38
N SER A 220 41.56 -33.93 -16.37
CA SER A 220 42.82 -34.64 -16.42
C SER A 220 42.49 -36.12 -16.57
N SER A 221 42.34 -36.53 -17.82
CA SER A 221 42.18 -37.92 -18.22
C SER A 221 43.37 -38.70 -17.70
N LYS A 222 43.06 -39.68 -16.85
CA LYS A 222 43.93 -40.78 -16.45
C LYS A 222 44.69 -41.31 -17.67
N GLY A 223 46.01 -41.31 -17.56
CA GLY A 223 46.96 -42.06 -18.36
C GLY A 223 48.08 -42.47 -17.44
#